data_AF-A0A924UBP1-F1
#
_entry.id   AF-A0A924UBP1-F1
#
_cell.length_a   1.000
_cell.length_b   1.000
_cell.length_c   1.000
_cell.angle_alpha   90.00
_cell.angle_beta   90.00
_cell.angle_gamma   90.00
#
_symmetry.space_group_name_H-M   'P 1'
#
loop_
_entity.id
_entity.type
_entity.pdbx_description
1 polymer ?
#
loop_
_entity_poly.entity_id
_entity_poly.type
_entity_poly.pdbx_seq_one_letter_code
_entity_poly.pdbx_strand_id
1 'polypeptide(L)'
;MTESYPQIVVTDAMQPIIALDVPQALRSSIERHSRNLMELASGLLHAGLDELHIETVIKEACSSYQSELIFAIVGLKERDDAR
;
A
#
# COMPACT_ATOMS: atom_id res chain seq x y z
N MET A 1 15.36 -10.80 -14.71
CA MET A 1 14.16 -11.41 -14.12
C MET A 1 13.03 -10.45 -14.38
N THR A 2 11.99 -10.86 -15.11
CA THR A 2 10.81 -10.03 -15.36
C THR A 2 9.95 -10.05 -14.09
N GLU A 3 9.55 -8.88 -13.59
CA GLU A 3 8.62 -8.79 -12.46
C GLU A 3 7.30 -9.49 -12.80
N SER A 4 6.67 -10.14 -11.81
CA SER A 4 5.36 -10.74 -12.02
C SER A 4 4.28 -9.66 -12.09
N TYR A 5 3.16 -9.93 -12.76
CA TYR A 5 2.05 -8.99 -12.83
C TYR A 5 1.57 -8.49 -11.44
N PRO A 6 1.37 -9.36 -10.42
CA PRO A 6 1.10 -8.90 -9.05
C PRO A 6 2.15 -7.96 -8.48
N GLN A 7 3.43 -8.18 -8.78
CA GLN A 7 4.52 -7.31 -8.32
C GLN A 7 4.44 -5.91 -8.93
N ILE A 8 4.16 -5.83 -10.23
CA ILE A 8 4.02 -4.56 -10.96
C ILE A 8 2.85 -3.75 -10.36
N VAL A 9 1.67 -4.36 -10.28
CA VAL A 9 0.45 -3.68 -9.80
C VAL A 9 0.60 -3.18 -8.37
N VAL A 10 1.15 -4.00 -7.47
CA VAL A 10 1.34 -3.60 -6.06
C VAL A 10 2.41 -2.52 -5.94
N THR A 11 3.50 -2.61 -6.70
CA THR A 11 4.57 -1.60 -6.68
C THR A 11 4.04 -0.26 -7.16
N ASP A 12 3.30 -0.24 -8.26
CA ASP A 12 2.70 0.97 -8.82
C ASP A 12 1.67 1.58 -7.86
N ALA A 13 0.80 0.76 -7.27
CA ALA A 13 -0.19 1.23 -6.31
C ALA A 13 0.47 1.82 -5.06
N MET A 14 1.60 1.29 -4.61
CA MET A 14 2.31 1.75 -3.41
C MET A 14 3.20 2.98 -3.63
N GLN A 15 3.50 3.37 -4.87
CA GLN A 15 4.35 4.55 -5.18
C GLN A 15 3.94 5.82 -4.43
N PRO A 16 2.66 6.21 -4.35
CA PRO A 16 2.24 7.42 -3.63
C PRO A 16 2.58 7.36 -2.14
N ILE A 17 2.55 6.19 -1.52
CA ILE A 17 2.88 6.00 -0.10
C ILE A 17 4.39 6.08 0.13
N ILE A 18 5.18 5.50 -0.78
CA ILE A 18 6.66 5.54 -0.72
C ILE A 18 7.16 6.98 -0.86
N ALA A 19 6.47 7.80 -1.64
CA ALA A 19 6.78 9.22 -1.82
C ALA A 19 6.47 10.09 -0.58
N LEU A 20 5.72 9.57 0.41
CA LEU A 20 5.47 10.27 1.67
C LEU A 20 6.72 10.22 2.56
N ASP A 21 6.97 11.31 3.28
CA ASP A 21 7.93 11.31 4.38
C ASP A 21 7.33 10.59 5.60
N VAL A 22 7.46 9.25 5.59
CA VAL A 22 6.85 8.39 6.59
C VAL A 22 7.76 8.27 7.83
N PRO A 23 7.22 8.56 9.04
CA PRO A 23 7.91 8.30 10.30
C PRO A 23 8.39 6.85 10.42
N GLN A 24 9.58 6.65 10.99
CA GLN A 24 10.16 5.31 11.13
C GLN A 24 9.24 4.33 11.88
N ALA A 25 8.47 4.83 12.85
CA ALA A 25 7.49 4.05 13.60
C ALA A 25 6.42 3.36 12.72
N LEU A 26 6.10 3.93 11.54
CA LEU A 26 5.07 3.40 10.65
C LEU A 26 5.63 2.51 9.53
N ARG A 27 6.95 2.47 9.33
CA ARG A 27 7.57 1.70 8.22
C ARG A 27 7.24 0.21 8.27
N SER A 28 7.29 -0.41 9.44
CA SER A 28 6.94 -1.83 9.61
C SER A 28 5.49 -2.14 9.24
N SER A 29 4.58 -1.18 9.49
CA SER A 29 3.18 -1.29 9.11
C SER A 29 2.99 -1.20 7.59
N ILE A 30 3.73 -0.30 6.93
CA ILE A 30 3.71 -0.15 5.46
C ILE A 30 4.24 -1.41 4.78
N GLU A 31 5.36 -1.95 5.25
CA GLU A 31 5.94 -3.19 4.72
C GLU A 31 4.97 -4.37 4.88
N ARG A 32 4.30 -4.47 6.03
CA ARG A 32 3.26 -5.49 6.26
C ARG A 32 2.09 -5.31 5.30
N HIS A 33 1.64 -4.08 5.08
CA HIS A 33 0.55 -3.81 4.15
C HIS A 33 0.92 -4.18 2.71
N SER A 34 2.14 -3.84 2.27
CA SER A 34 2.66 -4.22 0.95
C SER A 34 2.67 -5.74 0.76
N ARG A 35 3.08 -6.52 1.77
CA ARG A 35 3.00 -7.99 1.72
C ARG A 35 1.56 -8.49 1.60
N ASN A 36 0.63 -7.94 2.37
CA ASN A 36 -0.78 -8.32 2.29
C ASN A 36 -1.39 -8.02 0.90
N LEU A 37 -1.03 -6.88 0.29
CA LEU A 37 -1.45 -6.55 -1.07
C LEU A 37 -0.87 -7.53 -2.10
N MET A 38 0.37 -7.98 -1.90
CA MET A 38 0.99 -9.00 -2.75
C MET A 38 0.26 -10.34 -2.69
N GLU A 39 -0.09 -10.77 -1.47
CA GLU A 39 -0.86 -11.98 -1.23
C GLU A 39 -2.26 -11.88 -1.84
N LEU A 40 -2.92 -10.72 -1.71
CA LEU A 40 -4.22 -10.45 -2.33
C LEU A 40 -4.13 -10.49 -3.85
N ALA A 41 -3.21 -9.74 -4.47
CA ALA A 41 -3.04 -9.69 -5.91
C ALA A 41 -2.73 -11.08 -6.49
N SER A 42 -1.87 -11.84 -5.80
CA SER A 42 -1.58 -13.23 -6.16
C SER A 42 -2.83 -14.10 -6.04
N GLY A 43 -3.58 -14.00 -4.93
CA GLY A 43 -4.80 -14.77 -4.72
C GLY A 43 -5.88 -14.50 -5.78
N LEU A 44 -6.07 -13.24 -6.15
CA LEU A 44 -7.03 -12.85 -7.19
C LEU A 44 -6.63 -13.39 -8.57
N LEU A 45 -5.33 -13.34 -8.91
CA LEU A 45 -4.82 -13.94 -10.15
C LEU A 45 -5.04 -15.46 -10.18
N HIS A 46 -4.77 -16.16 -9.08
CA HIS A 46 -4.99 -17.61 -8.98
C HIS A 46 -6.48 -17.97 -9.01
N ALA A 47 -7.36 -17.07 -8.56
CA ALA A 47 -8.81 -17.23 -8.67
C ALA A 47 -9.34 -16.98 -10.10
N GLY A 48 -8.48 -16.59 -11.04
CA GLY A 48 -8.83 -16.39 -12.44
C GLY A 48 -9.45 -15.03 -12.74
N LEU A 49 -9.29 -14.04 -11.86
CA LEU A 49 -9.65 -12.66 -12.19
C LEU A 49 -8.70 -12.14 -13.27
N ASP A 50 -9.24 -11.30 -14.16
CA ASP A 50 -8.43 -10.60 -15.13
C ASP A 50 -7.58 -9.50 -14.49
N GLU A 51 -6.55 -9.09 -15.23
CA GLU A 51 -5.60 -8.07 -14.83
C GLU A 51 -6.28 -6.74 -14.46
N LEU A 52 -7.24 -6.27 -15.27
CA LEU A 52 -7.92 -5.00 -15.03
C LEU A 52 -8.63 -4.98 -13.66
N HIS A 53 -9.36 -6.05 -13.34
CA HIS A 53 -10.05 -6.16 -12.04
C HIS A 53 -9.07 -6.25 -10.88
N ILE A 54 -7.96 -6.98 -11.03
CA ILE A 54 -6.91 -7.04 -10.00
C ILE A 54 -6.33 -5.64 -9.76
N GLU A 55 -6.00 -4.91 -10.83
CA GLU A 55 -5.48 -3.55 -10.74
C GLU A 55 -6.44 -2.61 -10.02
N THR A 56 -7.74 -2.65 -10.34
CA THR A 56 -8.76 -1.86 -9.65
C THR A 56 -8.81 -2.17 -8.16
N VAL A 57 -8.90 -3.46 -7.79
CA VAL A 57 -9.00 -3.87 -6.37
C VAL A 57 -7.78 -3.44 -5.58
N ILE A 58 -6.57 -3.62 -6.14
CA ILE A 58 -5.33 -3.24 -5.44
C ILE A 58 -5.20 -1.72 -5.32
N LYS A 59 -5.58 -0.96 -6.36
CA LYS A 59 -5.59 0.52 -6.29
C LYS A 59 -6.57 1.05 -5.25
N GLU A 60 -7.77 0.51 -5.17
CA GLU A 60 -8.76 0.90 -4.17
C GLU A 60 -8.28 0.59 -2.75
N ALA A 61 -7.75 -0.61 -2.51
CA ALA A 61 -7.20 -1.00 -1.22
C ALA A 61 -6.05 -0.07 -0.80
N CYS A 62 -5.16 0.25 -1.74
CA CYS A 62 -4.04 1.14 -1.47
C CYS A 62 -4.48 2.60 -1.21
N SER A 63 -5.46 3.11 -1.96
CA SER A 63 -6.00 4.47 -1.77
C SER A 63 -6.66 4.64 -0.39
N SER A 64 -7.39 3.63 0.08
CA SER A 64 -7.95 3.61 1.44
C SER A 64 -6.83 3.68 2.49
N TYR A 65 -5.80 2.83 2.34
CA TYR A 65 -4.68 2.80 3.27
C TYR A 65 -3.87 4.10 3.27
N GLN A 66 -3.64 4.71 2.10
CA GLN A 66 -2.97 6.00 1.98
C GLN A 66 -3.71 7.08 2.78
N SER A 67 -5.04 7.11 2.69
CA SER A 67 -5.86 8.09 3.40
C SER A 67 -5.70 7.95 4.92
N GLU A 68 -5.81 6.72 5.44
CA GLU A 68 -5.59 6.43 6.86
C GLU A 68 -4.17 6.78 7.33
N LEU A 69 -3.16 6.49 6.50
CA LEU A 69 -1.76 6.77 6.82
C LEU A 69 -1.49 8.28 6.93
N ILE A 70 -2.06 9.08 6.03
CA ILE A 70 -1.95 10.55 6.10
C ILE A 70 -2.54 11.06 7.42
N PHE A 71 -3.73 10.58 7.81
CA PHE A 71 -4.33 10.96 9.10
C PHE A 71 -3.45 10.57 10.28
N ALA A 72 -2.86 9.37 10.26
CA ALA A 72 -1.96 8.92 11.31
C ALA A 72 -0.68 9.77 11.41
N ILE A 73 -0.08 10.13 10.26
CA ILE A 73 1.12 10.97 10.21
C ILE A 73 0.83 12.37 10.76
N VAL A 74 -0.30 12.98 10.37
CA VAL A 74 -0.72 14.29 10.90
C VAL A 74 -0.90 14.23 12.41
N GLY A 75 -1.62 13.23 12.93
CA GLY A 75 -1.84 13.08 14.36
C GLY A 75 -0.58 12.80 15.18
N LEU A 76 0.45 12.20 14.58
CA LEU A 76 1.76 12.04 15.22
C LEU A 76 2.50 13.38 15.32
N LYS A 77 2.49 14.20 14.26
CA LYS A 77 3.13 15.51 14.25
C LYS A 77 2.53 16.45 15.30
N GLU A 78 1.20 16.48 15.42
CA GLU A 78 0.51 17.29 16.44
C GLU A 78 0.88 16.89 17.88
N ARG A 79 1.20 15.61 18.12
CA ARG A 79 1.63 15.13 19.45
C ARG A 79 3.07 15.49 19.79
N ASP A 80 3.94 15.55 18.79
CA ASP A 80 5.33 15.94 18.96
C ASP A 80 5.47 17.46 19.19
N ASP A 81 4.65 18.29 18.54
CA ASP A 81 4.63 19.75 18.73
C ASP A 81 4.01 20.21 20.07
N ALA A 82 3.18 19.37 20.70
CA ALA A 82 2.53 19.67 21.97
C ALA A 82 3.39 19.35 23.21
N ARG A 83 4.65 18.95 23.02
CA ARG A 83 5.53 18.42 24.05
C ARG A 83 6.79 19.27 24.24
#